data_AF-M0PAH1-F1
#
_entry.id   AF-M0PAH1-F1
#
_cell.length_a   1.000
_cell.length_b   1.000
_cell.length_c   1.000
_cell.angle_alpha   90.00
_cell.angle_beta   90.00
_cell.angle_gamma   90.00
#
_symmetry.space_group_name_H-M   'P 1'
#
loop_
_entity.id
_entity.type
_entity.pdbx_description
1 polymer ?
#
loop_
_entity_poly.entity_id
_entity_poly.type
_entity_poly.pdbx_seq_one_letter_code
_entity_poly.pdbx_strand_id
1 'polypeptide(L)'
;MGYACPVCETPQRDGEHLAHHLAFTAMLHGGDHETWLDDRVPDWSDREPAGLAAEVTPHAEDAEYHEVFEDTVDRGRPDVDLGAHDGVGSSGHDHPGHGHAGHEHAAGDGPGAVDAAGDADPEVAEAIREAREMAREAGDDEGGESDSTAGDDSSA
;
A
#
# COMPACT_ATOMS: atom_id res chain seq x y z
N MET A 1 -5.39 -20.02 -11.44
CA MET A 1 -4.57 -21.14 -11.94
C MET A 1 -3.44 -20.49 -12.71
N GLY A 2 -2.21 -20.64 -12.24
CA GLY A 2 -1.03 -20.04 -12.84
C GLY A 2 -0.26 -21.06 -13.68
N TYR A 3 0.92 -20.67 -14.16
CA TYR A 3 1.81 -21.54 -14.94
C TYR A 3 3.23 -21.49 -14.38
N ALA A 4 3.88 -22.64 -14.24
CA ALA A 4 5.29 -22.70 -13.89
C ALA A 4 6.16 -22.34 -15.10
N CYS A 5 7.16 -21.49 -14.89
CA CYS A 5 8.17 -21.26 -15.91
C CYS A 5 8.90 -22.58 -16.25
N PRO A 6 8.96 -23.01 -17.52
CA PRO A 6 9.59 -24.28 -17.90
C PRO A 6 11.12 -24.30 -17.76
N VAL A 7 11.73 -23.17 -17.38
CA VAL A 7 13.18 -23.02 -17.22
C VAL A 7 13.58 -22.95 -15.74
N CYS A 8 12.90 -22.09 -14.96
CA CYS A 8 13.24 -21.85 -13.55
C CYS A 8 12.16 -22.30 -12.56
N GLU A 9 11.10 -22.96 -13.04
CA GLU A 9 9.98 -23.52 -12.26
C GLU A 9 9.18 -22.48 -11.44
N THR A 10 9.49 -21.19 -11.59
CA THR A 10 8.82 -20.12 -10.84
C THR A 10 7.36 -20.00 -11.28
N PRO A 11 6.38 -20.10 -10.35
CA PRO A 11 4.97 -19.97 -10.68
C PRO A 11 4.63 -18.54 -11.08
N GLN A 12 3.92 -18.39 -12.19
CA GLN A 12 3.44 -17.13 -12.75
C GLN A 12 1.92 -17.07 -12.68
N ARG A 13 1.36 -15.88 -12.45
CA ARG A 13 -0.07 -15.68 -12.18
C ARG A 13 -0.96 -16.19 -13.32
N ASP A 14 -0.56 -15.95 -14.56
CA ASP A 14 -1.26 -16.32 -15.78
C ASP A 14 -0.27 -16.45 -16.95
N GLY A 15 -0.78 -16.82 -18.13
CA GLY A 15 0.04 -17.04 -19.32
C GLY A 15 0.74 -15.79 -19.83
N GLU A 16 0.16 -14.60 -19.64
CA GLU A 16 0.79 -13.35 -20.06
C GLU A 16 1.94 -12.97 -19.13
N HIS A 17 1.78 -13.17 -17.81
CA HIS A 17 2.88 -13.02 -16.86
C HIS A 17 4.01 -14.02 -17.13
N LEU A 18 3.68 -15.26 -17.52
CA LEU A 18 4.67 -16.23 -17.97
C LEU A 18 5.42 -15.75 -19.22
N ALA A 19 4.71 -15.25 -20.23
CA ALA A 19 5.31 -14.71 -21.44
C ALA A 19 6.25 -13.54 -21.13
N HIS A 20 5.82 -12.59 -20.29
CA HIS A 20 6.66 -11.49 -19.85
C HIS A 20 7.89 -11.96 -19.07
N HIS A 21 7.71 -12.89 -18.14
CA HIS A 21 8.82 -13.44 -17.36
C HIS A 21 9.87 -14.06 -18.27
N LEU A 22 9.47 -14.91 -19.23
CA LEU A 22 10.38 -15.53 -20.20
C LEU A 22 11.07 -14.48 -21.06
N ALA A 23 10.31 -13.57 -21.69
CA ALA A 23 10.86 -12.58 -22.61
C ALA A 23 11.81 -11.59 -21.92
N PHE A 24 11.44 -11.02 -20.78
CA PHE A 24 12.32 -10.09 -20.06
C PHE A 24 13.53 -10.78 -19.45
N THR A 25 13.39 -12.01 -18.96
CA THR A 25 14.54 -12.75 -18.43
C THR A 25 15.51 -13.09 -19.56
N ALA A 26 15.02 -13.52 -20.72
CA ALA A 26 15.83 -13.71 -21.91
C ALA A 26 16.52 -12.41 -22.36
N MET A 27 15.80 -11.29 -22.47
CA MET A 27 16.40 -10.02 -22.90
C MET A 27 17.43 -9.44 -21.93
N LEU A 28 17.20 -9.55 -20.62
CA LEU A 28 18.04 -8.90 -19.59
C LEU A 28 19.18 -9.80 -19.11
N HIS A 29 18.96 -11.11 -19.07
CA HIS A 29 19.89 -12.07 -18.48
C HIS A 29 20.36 -13.12 -19.49
N GLY A 30 19.62 -13.35 -20.59
CA GLY A 30 19.93 -14.37 -21.58
C GLY A 30 19.91 -15.78 -21.02
N GLY A 31 20.75 -16.64 -21.60
CA GLY A 31 21.03 -17.97 -21.06
C GLY A 31 19.93 -18.98 -21.35
N ASP A 32 19.54 -19.75 -20.33
CA ASP A 32 18.58 -20.84 -20.50
C ASP A 32 17.20 -20.35 -20.95
N HIS A 33 16.79 -19.14 -20.53
CA HIS A 33 15.51 -18.55 -20.94
C HIS A 33 15.51 -18.15 -22.42
N GLU A 34 16.61 -17.56 -22.89
CA GLU A 34 16.80 -17.19 -24.30
C GLU A 34 16.93 -18.43 -25.18
N THR A 35 17.79 -19.39 -24.79
CA THR A 35 17.97 -20.65 -25.53
C THR A 35 16.65 -21.42 -25.65
N TRP A 36 15.87 -21.48 -24.57
CA TRP A 36 14.58 -22.16 -24.58
C TRP A 36 13.57 -21.50 -25.53
N LEU A 37 13.56 -20.16 -25.58
CA LEU A 37 12.71 -19.39 -26.47
C LEU A 37 13.16 -19.50 -27.93
N ASP A 38 14.46 -19.38 -28.22
CA ASP A 38 15.00 -19.49 -29.57
C ASP A 38 14.71 -20.87 -30.20
N ASP A 39 14.72 -21.93 -29.39
CA ASP A 39 14.44 -23.29 -29.85
C ASP A 39 12.94 -23.53 -30.17
N ARG A 40 12.03 -22.87 -29.45
CA ARG A 40 10.57 -23.17 -29.54
C ARG A 40 9.78 -22.11 -30.27
N VAL A 41 10.13 -20.85 -30.05
CA VAL A 41 9.44 -19.67 -30.57
C VAL A 41 10.50 -18.71 -31.09
N PRO A 42 11.20 -19.01 -32.20
CA PRO A 42 12.36 -18.24 -32.67
C PRO A 42 12.03 -16.77 -33.01
N ASP A 43 10.75 -16.44 -33.22
CA ASP A 43 10.24 -15.08 -33.43
C ASP A 43 9.68 -14.43 -32.15
N TRP A 44 10.02 -14.95 -30.96
CA TRP A 44 9.48 -14.49 -29.67
C TRP A 44 9.69 -12.99 -29.43
N SER A 45 10.79 -12.42 -29.91
CA SER A 45 11.14 -11.01 -29.72
C SER A 45 10.21 -10.04 -30.43
N ASP A 46 9.56 -10.49 -31.51
CA ASP A 46 8.65 -9.67 -32.32
C ASP A 46 7.18 -9.87 -31.93
N ARG A 47 6.89 -10.79 -31.00
CA ARG A 47 5.53 -11.13 -30.58
C ARG A 47 5.02 -10.23 -29.46
N GLU A 48 3.73 -9.93 -29.53
CA GLU A 48 3.03 -9.33 -28.41
C GLU A 48 2.87 -10.35 -27.26
N PRO A 49 2.78 -9.89 -26.00
CA PRO A 49 2.72 -10.76 -24.82
C PRO A 49 1.63 -11.83 -24.88
N ALA A 50 0.41 -11.46 -25.30
CA ALA A 50 -0.69 -12.40 -25.45
C ALA A 50 -0.43 -13.46 -26.54
N GLY A 51 0.21 -13.06 -27.64
CA GLY A 51 0.59 -13.97 -28.71
C GLY A 51 1.69 -14.93 -28.29
N LEU A 52 2.67 -14.44 -27.51
CA LEU A 52 3.71 -15.28 -26.93
C LEU A 52 3.13 -16.23 -25.87
N ALA A 53 2.21 -15.76 -25.03
CA ALA A 53 1.52 -16.56 -24.01
C ALA A 53 0.84 -17.80 -24.62
N ALA A 54 0.17 -17.63 -25.76
CA ALA A 54 -0.49 -18.73 -26.46
C ALA A 54 0.48 -19.84 -26.92
N GLU A 55 1.72 -19.49 -27.26
CA GLU A 55 2.75 -20.46 -27.68
C GLU A 55 3.45 -21.12 -26.50
N VAL A 56 3.69 -20.38 -25.40
CA VAL A 56 4.47 -20.90 -24.28
C VAL A 56 3.64 -21.67 -23.26
N THR A 57 2.36 -21.33 -23.09
CA THR A 57 1.48 -22.00 -22.10
C THR A 57 1.27 -23.50 -22.34
N PRO A 58 1.18 -24.02 -23.58
CA PRO A 58 1.12 -25.47 -23.82
C PRO A 58 2.37 -26.24 -23.38
N HIS A 59 3.49 -25.54 -23.15
CA HIS A 59 4.75 -26.11 -22.70
C HIS A 59 5.02 -25.89 -21.21
N ALA A 60 4.15 -25.16 -20.52
CA ALA A 60 4.26 -24.87 -19.10
C ALA A 60 3.29 -25.75 -18.31
N GLU A 61 3.74 -26.24 -17.16
CA GLU A 61 2.89 -26.98 -16.24
C GLU A 61 1.97 -26.00 -15.49
N ASP A 62 0.72 -26.40 -15.23
CA ASP A 62 -0.17 -25.66 -14.35
C ASP A 62 0.43 -25.59 -12.93
N ALA A 63 0.41 -24.39 -12.35
CA ALA A 63 0.96 -24.14 -11.03
C ALA A 63 0.01 -23.31 -10.15
N GLU A 64 0.07 -23.54 -8.84
CA GLU A 64 -0.61 -22.67 -7.89
C GLU A 64 0.18 -21.38 -7.70
N TYR A 65 -0.46 -20.24 -8.00
CA TYR A 65 0.10 -18.93 -7.72
C TYR A 65 -0.53 -18.38 -6.44
N HIS A 66 0.28 -18.16 -5.41
CA HIS A 66 -0.18 -17.59 -4.16
C HIS A 66 -0.14 -16.06 -4.23
N GLU A 67 -1.31 -15.44 -4.32
CA GLU A 67 -1.44 -13.98 -4.29
C GLU A 67 -1.16 -13.45 -2.88
N VAL A 68 0.11 -13.12 -2.61
CA VAL A 68 0.53 -12.43 -1.40
C VAL A 68 0.42 -10.92 -1.61
N PHE A 69 -0.48 -10.29 -0.87
CA PHE A 69 -0.58 -8.84 -0.79
C PHE A 69 0.50 -8.31 0.17
N GLU A 70 0.98 -7.09 -0.04
CA GLU A 70 1.93 -6.45 0.89
C GLU A 70 1.39 -6.36 2.33
N ASP A 71 0.07 -6.35 2.50
CA ASP A 71 -0.60 -6.30 3.79
C ASP A 71 -0.68 -7.66 4.50
N THR A 72 -0.63 -8.77 3.74
CA THR A 72 -0.80 -10.14 4.29
C THR A 72 0.52 -10.88 4.51
N VAL A 73 1.63 -10.33 4.02
CA VAL A 73 2.95 -10.84 4.36
C VAL A 73 3.32 -10.32 5.75
N ASP A 74 3.63 -11.24 6.67
CA ASP A 74 4.33 -10.93 7.92
C ASP A 74 5.80 -10.59 7.61
N ARG A 75 6.00 -9.58 6.74
CA ARG A 75 7.23 -8.80 6.75
C ARG A 75 6.96 -7.74 7.78
N GLY A 76 7.03 -8.13 9.06
CA GLY A 76 6.74 -7.30 10.21
C GLY A 76 7.02 -5.84 9.88
N ARG A 77 5.93 -5.09 9.67
CA ARG A 77 6.01 -3.63 9.58
C ARG A 77 6.91 -3.25 10.74
N PRO A 78 8.08 -2.63 10.52
CA PRO A 78 8.80 -2.11 11.66
C PRO A 78 7.79 -1.27 12.42
N ASP A 79 7.62 -1.58 13.71
CA ASP A 79 6.81 -0.80 14.64
C ASP A 79 7.46 0.58 14.70
N VAL A 80 7.17 1.38 13.68
CA VAL A 80 7.47 2.78 13.64
C VAL A 80 6.38 3.35 14.53
N ASP A 81 6.72 3.52 15.80
CA ASP A 81 6.02 4.39 16.73
C ASP A 81 5.91 5.77 16.06
N LEU A 82 4.89 5.94 15.24
CA LEU A 82 4.42 7.24 14.79
C LEU A 82 3.78 7.83 16.04
N GLY A 83 4.64 8.39 16.89
CA GLY A 83 4.33 8.84 18.22
C GLY A 83 2.94 9.47 18.31
N ALA A 84 2.21 9.04 19.34
CA ALA A 84 0.93 9.55 19.73
C ALA A 84 0.85 11.08 19.52
N HIS A 85 0.08 11.50 18.52
CA HIS A 85 -0.54 12.81 18.55
C HIS A 85 -1.86 12.64 19.30
N ASP A 86 -1.91 13.23 20.49
CA ASP A 86 -3.05 13.26 21.38
C ASP A 86 -4.36 13.61 20.67
N GLY A 87 -5.38 12.79 20.92
CA GLY A 87 -6.76 13.28 21.05
C GLY A 87 -7.77 12.81 20.00
N VAL A 88 -8.42 11.67 20.24
CA VAL A 88 -9.88 11.55 20.45
C VAL A 88 -10.30 10.07 20.42
N GLY A 89 -10.85 9.59 21.54
CA GLY A 89 -11.03 8.16 21.79
C GLY A 89 -12.27 7.52 21.16
N SER A 90 -12.27 6.18 21.14
CA SER A 90 -13.43 5.39 21.57
C SER A 90 -13.11 3.90 21.71
N SER A 91 -13.43 3.40 22.90
CA SER A 91 -14.00 2.09 23.20
C SER A 91 -13.24 0.83 22.80
N GLY A 92 -12.70 0.14 23.81
CA GLY A 92 -12.18 -1.23 23.66
C GLY A 92 -11.93 -1.96 24.98
N HIS A 93 -13.02 -2.38 25.62
CA HIS A 93 -13.19 -3.59 26.44
C HIS A 93 -12.17 -4.00 27.53
N ASP A 94 -12.65 -3.95 28.79
CA ASP A 94 -12.16 -4.67 29.97
C ASP A 94 -11.82 -6.14 29.72
N HIS A 95 -10.65 -6.58 30.22
CA HIS A 95 -10.45 -7.94 30.68
C HIS A 95 -9.71 -7.95 32.05
N PRO A 96 -10.08 -8.86 32.97
CA PRO A 96 -9.96 -8.63 34.40
C PRO A 96 -8.66 -9.13 35.02
N GLY A 97 -8.17 -8.34 35.98
CA GLY A 97 -7.46 -8.85 37.16
C GLY A 97 -5.94 -8.82 37.10
N HIS A 98 -5.32 -7.84 37.75
CA HIS A 98 -4.21 -8.06 38.68
C HIS A 98 -4.16 -6.93 39.72
N GLY A 99 -4.00 -7.31 41.00
CA GLY A 99 -4.44 -6.57 42.17
C GLY A 99 -3.75 -5.23 42.47
N HIS A 100 -4.52 -4.35 43.09
CA HIS A 100 -4.04 -3.14 43.74
C HIS A 100 -3.18 -3.48 44.97
N ALA A 101 -1.93 -3.04 44.96
CA ALA A 101 -1.17 -2.72 46.17
C ALA A 101 -0.73 -1.27 46.05
N GLY A 102 -1.17 -0.46 47.03
CA GLY A 102 -1.19 0.98 46.94
C GLY A 102 0.16 1.66 46.78
N HIS A 103 0.13 2.81 46.12
CA HIS A 103 1.15 3.83 46.25
C HIS A 103 0.49 5.20 46.05
N GLU A 104 -0.06 5.75 47.13
CA GLU A 104 -0.44 7.16 47.21
C GLU A 104 0.84 8.00 47.25
N HIS A 105 1.34 8.44 46.09
CA HIS A 105 2.43 9.41 46.06
C HIS A 105 2.11 10.51 45.06
N ALA A 106 1.64 11.62 45.66
CA ALA A 106 2.08 12.97 45.42
C ALA A 106 2.43 13.36 43.97
N ALA A 107 1.64 14.29 43.44
CA ALA A 107 1.97 15.10 42.28
C ALA A 107 3.42 15.58 42.32
N GLY A 108 4.20 15.17 41.32
CA GLY A 108 5.60 15.55 41.20
C GLY A 108 6.23 14.94 39.96
N ASP A 109 6.25 15.75 38.91
CA ASP A 109 7.40 15.90 38.00
C ASP A 109 7.85 14.63 37.24
N GLY A 110 7.28 14.41 36.06
CA GLY A 110 7.83 13.54 35.03
C GLY A 110 8.54 14.38 33.95
N PRO A 111 9.78 14.02 33.53
CA PRO A 111 10.52 14.76 32.54
C PRO A 111 10.01 14.43 31.13
N GLY A 112 9.82 15.45 30.30
CA GLY A 112 9.76 15.26 28.85
C GLY A 112 8.55 15.83 28.11
N ALA A 113 7.87 16.86 28.63
CA ALA A 113 7.27 17.83 27.73
C ALA A 113 8.42 18.67 27.14
N VAL A 114 8.99 18.24 26.01
CA VAL A 114 9.78 19.17 25.22
C VAL A 114 8.79 20.14 24.59
N ASP A 115 8.70 21.33 25.16
CA ASP A 115 8.08 22.49 24.54
C ASP A 115 8.84 22.80 23.23
N ALA A 116 8.54 22.07 22.16
CA ALA A 116 9.09 22.29 20.82
C ALA A 116 8.53 23.56 20.14
N ALA A 117 7.91 24.46 20.92
CA ALA A 117 7.56 25.82 20.50
C ALA A 117 8.67 26.83 20.84
N GLY A 118 9.71 26.43 21.59
CA GLY A 118 10.77 27.33 22.04
C GLY A 118 11.98 27.49 21.12
N ASP A 119 12.23 26.53 20.21
CA ASP A 119 13.45 26.46 19.38
C ASP A 119 13.17 26.36 17.87
N ALA A 120 11.93 26.60 17.44
CA ALA A 120 11.63 26.73 16.01
C ALA A 120 12.12 28.08 15.49
N ASP A 121 12.84 28.08 14.38
CA ASP A 121 13.21 29.30 13.66
C ASP A 121 11.95 30.16 13.41
N PRO A 122 11.99 31.48 13.65
CA PRO A 122 10.82 32.34 13.52
C PRO A 122 10.15 32.26 12.14
N GLU A 123 10.91 31.97 11.08
CA GLU A 123 10.39 31.77 9.72
C GLU A 123 9.56 30.48 9.63
N VAL A 124 10.02 29.39 10.24
CA VAL A 124 9.30 28.10 10.27
C VAL A 124 8.01 28.21 11.09
N ALA A 125 8.07 28.91 12.23
CA ALA A 125 6.88 29.15 13.06
C ALA A 125 5.82 30.03 12.36
N GLU A 126 6.25 30.88 11.43
CA GLU A 126 5.39 31.72 10.60
C GLU A 126 4.74 30.90 9.48
N ALA A 127 5.52 30.13 8.73
CA ALA A 127 5.02 29.24 7.68
C ALA A 127 3.99 28.20 8.19
N ILE A 128 4.22 27.62 9.37
CA ILE A 128 3.25 26.67 9.99
C ILE A 128 1.94 27.39 10.36
N ARG A 129 2.01 28.66 10.76
CA ARG A 129 0.82 29.47 11.10
C ARG A 129 0.03 29.81 9.85
N GLU A 130 0.71 30.26 8.80
CA GLU A 130 0.10 30.59 7.50
C GLU A 130 -0.57 29.36 6.88
N ALA A 131 0.10 28.20 6.87
CA ALA A 131 -0.48 26.95 6.35
C ALA A 131 -1.77 26.54 7.10
N ARG A 132 -1.83 26.76 8.41
CA ARG A 132 -3.02 26.48 9.23
C ARG A 132 -4.15 27.48 8.99
N GLU A 133 -3.86 28.71 8.59
CA GLU A 133 -4.85 29.71 8.22
C GLU A 133 -5.49 29.38 6.88
N MET A 134 -4.70 29.07 5.85
CA MET A 134 -5.20 28.66 4.53
C MET A 134 -6.09 27.41 4.60
N ALA A 135 -5.75 26.45 5.47
CA ALA A 135 -6.57 25.25 5.68
C ALA A 135 -7.94 25.56 6.33
N ARG A 136 -8.04 26.63 7.12
CA ARG A 136 -9.32 27.06 7.71
C ARG A 136 -10.17 27.82 6.69
N GLU A 137 -9.56 28.64 5.85
CA GLU A 137 -10.26 29.35 4.78
C GLU A 137 -10.83 28.39 3.73
N ALA A 138 -10.07 27.36 3.35
CA ALA A 138 -10.56 26.31 2.46
C ALA A 138 -11.80 25.59 3.05
N GLY A 139 -11.73 25.26 4.35
CA GLY A 139 -12.79 24.58 5.12
C GLY A 139 -14.15 25.28 5.18
N ASP A 140 -14.18 26.60 4.99
CA ASP A 140 -15.41 27.42 5.10
C ASP A 140 -16.12 27.58 3.74
N ASP A 141 -15.41 27.42 2.62
CA ASP A 141 -15.95 27.56 1.24
C ASP A 141 -16.80 26.34 0.81
N GLU A 142 -16.66 25.20 1.48
CA GLU A 142 -17.34 23.94 1.16
C GLU A 142 -18.60 23.64 2.01
N GLY A 143 -19.00 24.58 2.89
CA GLY A 143 -20.17 24.44 3.78
C GLY A 143 -21.44 25.19 3.36
N GLY A 144 -21.46 25.76 2.15
CA GLY A 144 -22.35 26.87 1.80
C GLY A 144 -23.36 26.69 0.67
N GLU A 145 -23.75 25.48 0.25
CA GLU A 145 -24.86 25.33 -0.72
C GLU A 145 -25.68 24.03 -0.52
N SER A 146 -26.72 24.14 0.29
CA SER A 146 -27.93 23.31 0.14
C SER A 146 -29.12 24.25 0.02
N ASP A 147 -29.17 25.01 -1.07
CA ASP A 147 -30.38 25.71 -1.46
C ASP A 147 -31.30 24.73 -2.18
N SER A 148 -32.42 24.47 -1.50
CA SER A 148 -33.43 23.50 -1.87
C SER A 148 -34.15 23.94 -3.15
N THR A 149 -33.85 23.32 -4.29
CA THR A 149 -34.81 23.29 -5.41
C THR A 149 -35.63 22.01 -5.30
N ALA A 150 -36.70 22.08 -4.50
CA ALA A 150 -37.81 21.14 -4.61
C ALA A 150 -38.38 21.26 -6.03
N GLY A 151 -37.97 20.34 -6.91
CA GLY A 151 -38.53 20.19 -8.25
C GLY A 151 -39.97 19.74 -8.14
N ASP A 152 -40.85 20.69 -8.44
CA ASP A 152 -42.29 20.62 -8.52
C ASP A 152 -42.78 19.48 -9.43
N ASP A 153 -43.90 18.91 -8.98
CA ASP A 153 -44.69 17.84 -9.57
C ASP A 153 -45.09 18.11 -11.03
N SER A 154 -44.91 17.13 -11.91
CA SER A 154 -45.65 17.06 -13.18
C SER A 154 -45.83 15.61 -13.61
N SER A 155 -46.87 14.99 -13.04
CA SER A 155 -47.54 13.82 -13.62
C SER A 155 -48.79 14.27 -14.39
N ALA A 156 -48.81 14.14 -15.72
CA ALA A 156 -50.00 13.89 -16.56
C ALA A 156 -49.62 13.71 -18.04
#